data_AF-A0A519S842-F1
#
_entry.id   AF-A0A519S842-F1
#
_cell.length_a   1.000
_cell.length_b   1.000
_cell.length_c   1.000
_cell.angle_alpha   90.00
_cell.angle_beta   90.00
_cell.angle_gamma   90.00
#
_symmetry.space_group_name_H-M   'P 1'
#
loop_
_entity.id
_entity.type
_entity.pdbx_description
1 polymer ?
#
loop_
_entity_poly.entity_id
_entity_poly.type
_entity_poly.pdbx_seq_one_letter_code
_entity_poly.pdbx_strand_id
1 'polypeptide(L)'
;LQYVGRKDKQVKIRGYRVELSEIEIVLNTNDGVRDSLAILHSTESNQPYICVYIVAGDHKPSVESIRTFLLRRLPGYMVPGRIIFLDRWPLTFNGKIDKSRLPDPGSVKVEQEGLLAPFTDLQCKISKIWQLILSRDQVGINENFFEIGGHSLSATELVTLMHKDLNVKVELAHIFNYPTIEQLSNIVSELVPFEYHSIPKSLEKSHYFLSAAQRRLYVLYQLDQSSLAYNMPIVFKVKAPIQEELVLDAFLHLISRHDSLRTSIRNDGHIAVQFVEPVVDFCFDKYEEGLALDEVVNRFVRPFNLAEAPLFRAAYQVTSKNEYLIFVDMHHIVSDGKSMQILINDFIRIFSGI
;
A
#
# COMPACT_ATOMS: atom_id res chain seq x y z
N LEU A 1 21.96 36.94 -2.07
CA LEU A 1 22.40 36.14 -0.91
C LEU A 1 21.25 35.23 -0.49
N GLN A 2 21.35 33.94 -0.82
CA GLN A 2 20.31 32.95 -0.54
C GLN A 2 20.74 32.17 0.71
N TYR A 3 20.12 32.49 1.84
CA TYR A 3 20.31 31.80 3.11
C TYR A 3 19.44 30.54 3.10
N VAL A 4 20.03 29.37 2.82
CA VAL A 4 19.34 28.06 2.90
C VAL A 4 19.89 27.31 4.11
N GLY A 5 19.25 27.54 5.26
CA GLY A 5 19.62 26.94 6.54
C GLY A 5 18.39 26.73 7.39
N ARG A 6 17.51 25.81 6.94
CA ARG A 6 16.56 24.98 7.71
C ARG A 6 15.46 24.50 6.76
N LYS A 7 15.60 23.28 6.24
CA LYS A 7 14.49 22.53 5.64
C LYS A 7 14.22 21.34 6.55
N ASP A 8 13.01 21.29 7.08
CA ASP A 8 12.46 20.16 7.82
C ASP A 8 12.77 18.85 7.09
N LYS A 9 13.53 17.94 7.74
CA LYS A 9 13.80 16.57 7.24
C LYS A 9 12.63 15.61 7.54
N GLN A 10 11.40 16.13 7.65
CA GLN A 10 10.22 15.30 7.85
C GLN A 10 9.80 14.69 6.52
N VAL A 11 9.87 13.36 6.46
CA VAL A 11 9.48 12.57 5.29
C VAL A 11 8.25 11.74 5.62
N LYS A 12 7.37 11.54 4.64
CA LYS A 12 6.23 10.62 4.79
C LYS A 12 6.66 9.22 4.37
N ILE A 13 6.61 8.28 5.30
CA ILE A 13 6.97 6.89 5.07
C ILE A 13 5.84 6.03 5.59
N ARG A 14 5.23 5.25 4.70
CA ARG A 14 4.19 4.27 5.07
C ARG A 14 3.04 4.91 5.87
N GLY A 15 2.70 6.17 5.56
CA GLY A 15 1.64 6.96 6.23
C GLY A 15 2.09 7.74 7.48
N TYR A 16 3.31 7.51 7.97
CA TYR A 16 3.87 8.18 9.14
C TYR A 16 4.77 9.34 8.75
N ARG A 17 4.74 10.42 9.54
CA ARG A 17 5.68 11.53 9.42
C ARG A 17 6.91 11.18 10.25
N VAL A 18 8.03 10.91 9.58
CA VAL A 18 9.27 10.45 10.18
C VAL A 18 10.33 11.54 10.10
N GLU A 19 11.02 11.79 11.20
CA GLU A 19 12.21 12.64 11.22
C GLU A 19 13.45 11.79 11.03
N LEU A 20 14.11 11.93 9.87
CA LEU A 20 15.33 11.15 9.59
C LEU A 20 16.45 11.41 10.60
N SER A 21 16.48 12.62 11.19
CA SER A 21 17.41 12.98 12.27
C SER A 21 17.21 12.17 13.54
N GLU A 22 16.00 11.70 13.84
CA GLU A 22 15.76 10.84 15.02
C GLU A 22 16.49 9.50 14.89
N ILE A 23 16.50 8.94 13.68
CA ILE A 23 17.23 7.71 13.35
C ILE A 23 18.74 7.95 13.47
N GLU A 24 19.23 9.07 12.93
CA GLU A 24 20.65 9.49 13.02
C GLU A 24 21.09 9.62 14.49
N ILE A 25 20.27 10.29 15.33
CA ILE A 25 20.55 10.47 16.76
C ILE A 25 20.64 9.14 17.47
N VAL A 26 19.67 8.24 17.29
CA VAL A 26 19.68 6.93 17.94
C VAL A 26 20.88 6.13 17.49
N LEU A 27 21.17 6.07 16.19
CA LEU A 27 22.32 5.34 15.66
C LEU A 27 23.66 5.83 16.23
N ASN A 28 23.83 7.14 16.35
CA ASN A 28 25.07 7.74 16.87
C ASN A 28 25.26 7.51 18.39
N THR A 29 24.29 6.90 19.09
CA THR A 29 24.48 6.41 20.47
C THR A 29 25.02 4.98 20.53
N ASN A 30 25.20 4.31 19.39
CA ASN A 30 25.83 3.00 19.33
C ASN A 30 27.36 3.16 19.30
N ASP A 31 28.07 2.50 20.22
CA ASP A 31 29.54 2.62 20.31
C ASP A 31 30.29 2.19 19.03
N GLY A 32 29.68 1.37 18.18
CA GLY A 32 30.21 0.94 16.88
C GLY A 32 29.94 1.92 15.74
N VAL A 33 29.20 3.01 15.97
CA VAL A 33 28.82 4.01 14.96
C VAL A 33 29.51 5.33 15.29
N ARG A 34 30.44 5.76 14.44
CA ARG A 34 31.10 7.07 14.59
C ARG A 34 30.19 8.20 14.11
N ASP A 35 29.51 7.98 12.99
CA ASP A 35 28.61 8.95 12.39
C ASP A 35 27.64 8.25 11.43
N SER A 36 26.47 8.85 11.21
CA SER A 36 25.41 8.28 10.37
C SER A 36 24.62 9.34 9.62
N LEU A 37 24.09 8.96 8.45
CA LEU A 37 23.26 9.82 7.61
C LEU A 37 22.08 9.02 7.07
N ALA A 38 20.87 9.47 7.41
CA ALA A 38 19.64 8.86 6.92
C ALA A 38 19.12 9.62 5.68
N ILE A 39 18.79 8.87 4.64
CA ILE A 39 18.29 9.40 3.35
C ILE A 39 17.08 8.59 2.91
N LEU A 40 16.08 9.29 2.37
CA LEU A 40 14.94 8.65 1.72
C LEU A 40 15.31 8.28 0.28
N HIS A 41 15.15 7.02 -0.07
CA HIS A 41 15.26 6.50 -1.43
C HIS A 41 13.91 5.96 -1.89
N SER A 42 13.77 5.73 -3.20
CA SER A 42 12.63 5.05 -3.79
C SER A 42 13.09 3.76 -4.46
N THR A 43 12.29 2.70 -4.36
CA THR A 43 12.49 1.47 -5.15
C THR A 43 12.21 1.72 -6.63
N GLU A 44 12.51 0.75 -7.50
CA GLU A 44 12.10 0.77 -8.91
C GLU A 44 10.57 0.92 -9.09
N SER A 45 9.79 0.39 -8.13
CA SER A 45 8.34 0.55 -8.03
C SER A 45 7.89 1.89 -7.42
N ASN A 46 8.80 2.86 -7.31
CA ASN A 46 8.59 4.20 -6.76
C ASN A 46 8.08 4.23 -5.31
N GLN A 47 8.36 3.18 -4.52
CA GLN A 47 7.98 3.11 -3.11
C GLN A 47 9.10 3.69 -2.22
N PRO A 48 8.79 4.63 -1.31
CA PRO A 48 9.80 5.26 -0.48
C PRO A 48 10.27 4.33 0.64
N TYR A 49 11.59 4.25 0.84
CA TYR A 49 12.23 3.54 1.95
C TYR A 49 13.40 4.35 2.52
N ILE A 50 13.76 4.06 3.77
CA ILE A 50 14.90 4.71 4.44
C ILE A 50 16.15 3.91 4.14
N CYS A 51 17.18 4.58 3.65
CA CYS A 51 18.55 4.09 3.60
C CYS A 51 19.38 4.86 4.63
N VAL A 52 20.23 4.17 5.37
CA VAL A 52 21.21 4.81 6.25
C VAL A 52 22.62 4.46 5.82
N TYR A 53 23.46 5.48 5.74
CA TYR A 53 24.90 5.36 5.56
C TYR A 53 25.58 5.52 6.92
N ILE A 54 26.51 4.63 7.24
CA ILE A 54 27.18 4.57 8.54
C ILE A 54 28.69 4.60 8.31
N VAL A 55 29.39 5.47 9.04
CA VAL A 55 30.84 5.33 9.21
C VAL A 55 31.10 4.65 10.55
N ALA A 56 31.73 3.48 10.51
CA ALA A 56 31.99 2.71 11.72
C ALA A 56 32.97 3.43 12.67
N GLY A 57 32.81 3.17 13.96
CA GLY A 57 33.79 3.51 14.99
C GLY A 57 34.94 2.51 15.01
N ASP A 58 35.56 2.33 16.18
CA ASP A 58 36.71 1.44 16.36
C ASP A 58 36.36 -0.04 16.10
N HIS A 59 35.10 -0.41 16.30
CA HIS A 59 34.55 -1.72 15.95
C HIS A 59 33.40 -1.55 14.96
N LYS A 60 33.43 -2.29 13.85
CA LYS A 60 32.36 -2.31 12.84
C LYS A 60 31.26 -3.30 13.28
N PRO A 61 30.08 -2.82 13.71
CA PRO A 61 28.97 -3.70 14.04
C PRO A 61 28.41 -4.36 12.78
N SER A 62 27.80 -5.53 12.94
CA SER A 62 27.05 -6.15 11.84
C SER A 62 25.78 -5.34 11.54
N VAL A 63 25.30 -5.42 10.30
CA VAL A 63 24.02 -4.80 9.89
C VAL A 63 22.87 -5.28 10.80
N GLU A 64 22.88 -6.55 11.17
CA GLU A 64 21.86 -7.15 12.03
C GLU A 64 21.90 -6.62 13.47
N SER A 65 23.11 -6.40 14.01
CA SER A 65 23.30 -5.77 15.32
C SER A 65 22.74 -4.35 15.34
N ILE A 66 22.99 -3.57 14.28
CA ILE A 66 22.43 -2.22 14.12
C ILE A 66 20.90 -2.26 14.04
N ARG A 67 20.32 -3.19 13.26
CA ARG A 67 18.86 -3.34 13.16
C ARG A 67 18.24 -3.67 14.50
N THR A 68 18.78 -4.66 15.20
CA THR A 68 18.32 -5.05 16.54
C THR A 68 18.42 -3.88 17.52
N PHE A 69 19.50 -3.11 17.44
CA PHE A 69 19.71 -1.93 18.26
C PHE A 69 18.64 -0.85 18.01
N LEU A 70 18.26 -0.63 16.75
CA LEU A 70 17.22 0.32 16.37
C LEU A 70 15.83 -0.14 16.74
N LEU A 71 15.47 -1.41 16.50
CA LEU A 71 14.15 -1.96 16.83
C LEU A 71 13.82 -1.87 18.33
N ARG A 72 14.84 -1.92 19.19
CA ARG A 72 14.65 -1.74 20.65
C ARG A 72 14.35 -0.30 21.08
N ARG A 73 14.58 0.68 20.20
CA ARG A 73 14.54 2.12 20.53
C ARG A 73 13.59 2.93 19.64
N LEU A 74 13.26 2.41 18.47
CA LEU A 74 12.43 3.07 17.47
C LEU A 74 11.29 2.15 17.02
N PRO A 75 10.13 2.72 16.65
CA PRO A 75 9.08 1.97 15.96
C PRO A 75 9.60 1.30 14.68
N GLY A 76 9.08 0.11 14.36
CA GLY A 76 9.56 -0.68 13.22
C GLY A 76 9.49 0.02 11.86
N TYR A 77 8.60 1.00 11.67
CA TYR A 77 8.52 1.79 10.43
C TYR A 77 9.66 2.81 10.27
N MET A 78 10.39 3.16 11.33
CA MET A 78 11.57 4.02 11.29
C MET A 78 12.86 3.23 11.06
N VAL A 79 12.80 1.89 11.10
CA VAL A 79 13.98 1.05 10.90
C VAL A 79 14.37 1.06 9.41
N PRO A 80 15.64 1.36 9.08
CA PRO A 80 16.08 1.46 7.70
C PRO A 80 15.89 0.18 6.89
N GLY A 81 15.33 0.35 5.69
CA GLY A 81 15.28 -0.71 4.68
C GLY A 81 16.67 -1.08 4.18
N ARG A 82 17.62 -0.13 4.13
CA ARG A 82 19.02 -0.39 3.75
C ARG A 82 19.99 0.25 4.75
N ILE A 83 21.05 -0.46 5.09
CA ILE A 83 22.15 0.03 5.94
C ILE A 83 23.46 -0.22 5.18
N ILE A 84 24.21 0.84 4.90
CA ILE A 84 25.42 0.81 4.09
C ILE A 84 26.57 1.36 4.92
N PHE A 85 27.63 0.56 5.11
CA PHE A 85 28.84 1.03 5.76
C PHE A 85 29.77 1.71 4.76
N LEU A 86 30.33 2.84 5.16
CA LEU A 86 31.32 3.60 4.42
C LEU A 86 32.64 3.62 5.21
N ASP A 87 33.76 3.54 4.50
CA ASP A 87 35.07 3.73 5.14
C ASP A 87 35.26 5.19 5.60
N ARG A 88 34.71 6.13 4.84
CA ARG A 88 34.71 7.57 5.14
C ARG A 88 33.60 8.30 4.39
N TRP A 89 33.22 9.47 4.89
CA TRP A 89 32.29 10.33 4.18
C TRP A 89 32.91 10.87 2.88
N PRO A 90 32.20 10.79 1.74
CA PRO A 90 32.56 11.58 0.57
C PRO A 90 32.28 13.05 0.91
N LEU A 91 33.30 13.88 0.87
CA LEU A 91 33.18 15.31 1.16
C LEU A 91 33.30 16.13 -0.13
N THR A 92 32.55 17.22 -0.19
CA THR A 92 32.72 18.31 -1.16
C THR A 92 33.99 19.11 -0.85
N PHE A 93 34.43 19.96 -1.78
CA PHE A 93 35.58 20.86 -1.57
C PHE A 93 35.43 21.76 -0.32
N ASN A 94 34.19 22.06 0.08
CA ASN A 94 33.87 22.86 1.27
C ASN A 94 33.71 22.03 2.55
N GLY A 95 34.10 20.75 2.55
CA GLY A 95 34.06 19.87 3.73
C GLY A 95 32.66 19.38 4.13
N LYS A 96 31.61 19.65 3.34
CA LYS A 96 30.26 19.09 3.56
C LYS A 96 30.12 17.71 2.91
N ILE A 97 29.29 16.83 3.48
CA ILE A 97 28.97 15.52 2.88
C ILE A 97 28.39 15.71 1.47
N ASP A 98 29.03 15.07 0.49
CA ASP A 98 28.60 15.04 -0.89
C ASP A 98 27.64 13.86 -1.12
N LYS A 99 26.34 14.13 -1.02
CA LYS A 99 25.28 13.12 -1.19
C LYS A 99 25.25 12.49 -2.58
N SER A 100 25.75 13.18 -3.61
CA SER A 100 25.77 12.68 -4.98
C SER A 100 26.80 11.57 -5.20
N ARG A 101 27.79 11.48 -4.30
CA ARG A 101 28.87 10.50 -4.33
C ARG A 101 28.67 9.35 -3.34
N LEU A 102 27.52 9.30 -2.67
CA LEU A 102 27.16 8.15 -1.85
C LEU A 102 26.90 6.94 -2.76
N PRO A 103 27.31 5.73 -2.36
CA PRO A 103 27.00 4.51 -3.11
C PRO A 103 25.49 4.39 -3.33
N ASP A 104 25.07 4.07 -4.55
CA ASP A 104 23.66 3.81 -4.83
C ASP A 104 23.23 2.54 -4.07
N PRO A 105 22.21 2.59 -3.20
CA PRO A 105 21.73 1.44 -2.45
C PRO A 105 21.33 0.24 -3.31
N GLY A 106 20.95 0.46 -4.57
CA GLY A 106 20.65 -0.62 -5.52
C GLY A 106 21.89 -1.29 -6.12
N SER A 107 23.05 -0.60 -6.09
CA SER A 107 24.31 -1.05 -6.70
C SER A 107 25.26 -1.75 -5.71
N VAL A 108 25.06 -1.54 -4.41
CA VAL A 108 25.81 -2.26 -3.37
C VAL A 108 25.36 -3.70 -3.42
N LYS A 109 26.17 -4.55 -4.07
CA LYS A 109 26.04 -6.00 -3.94
C LYS A 109 26.11 -6.30 -2.44
N VAL A 110 24.96 -6.62 -1.85
CA VAL A 110 24.93 -7.45 -0.64
C VAL A 110 25.86 -8.61 -0.98
N GLU A 111 26.86 -8.87 -0.14
CA GLU A 111 27.62 -10.11 -0.24
C GLU A 111 26.57 -11.22 -0.23
N GLN A 112 26.25 -11.74 -1.43
CA GLN A 112 25.35 -12.85 -1.59
C GLN A 112 26.11 -14.04 -1.03
N GLU A 113 26.03 -14.25 0.28
CA GLU A 113 25.83 -15.60 0.78
C GLU A 113 24.69 -16.15 -0.07
N GLY A 114 25.05 -17.01 -1.04
CA GLY A 114 24.22 -17.34 -2.19
C GLY A 114 22.78 -17.66 -1.78
N LEU A 115 21.82 -17.36 -2.66
CA LEU A 115 20.39 -17.55 -2.41
C LEU A 115 20.12 -18.86 -1.68
N LEU A 116 19.94 -18.79 -0.36
CA LEU A 116 19.78 -19.99 0.46
C LEU A 116 18.35 -20.47 0.25
N ALA A 117 18.21 -21.63 -0.37
CA ALA A 117 16.92 -22.25 -0.58
C ALA A 117 16.30 -22.64 0.77
N PRO A 118 14.97 -22.56 0.91
CA PRO A 118 14.26 -23.10 2.07
C PRO A 118 14.66 -24.54 2.36
N PHE A 119 14.99 -24.84 3.62
CA PHE A 119 15.43 -26.16 4.05
C PHE A 119 14.34 -26.93 4.81
N THR A 120 13.47 -26.23 5.55
CA THR A 120 12.39 -26.84 6.33
C THR A 120 11.02 -26.66 5.66
N ASP A 121 10.06 -27.54 5.97
CA ASP A 121 8.68 -27.42 5.49
C ASP A 121 8.05 -26.06 5.84
N LEU A 122 8.36 -25.54 7.02
CA LEU A 122 7.90 -24.22 7.46
C LEU A 122 8.50 -23.11 6.59
N GLN A 123 9.82 -23.13 6.36
CA GLN A 123 10.48 -22.17 5.47
C GLN A 123 9.94 -22.26 4.04
N CYS A 124 9.67 -23.47 3.53
CA CYS A 124 9.07 -23.69 2.21
C CYS A 124 7.68 -23.04 2.12
N LYS A 125 6.84 -23.20 3.15
CA LYS A 125 5.51 -22.57 3.19
C LYS A 125 5.62 -21.04 3.25
N ILE A 126 6.47 -20.50 4.13
CA ILE A 126 6.67 -19.04 4.25
C ILE A 126 7.21 -18.46 2.93
N SER A 127 8.18 -19.12 2.30
CA SER A 127 8.75 -18.70 1.01
C SER A 127 7.68 -18.63 -0.10
N LYS A 128 6.79 -19.62 -0.20
CA LYS A 128 5.67 -19.59 -1.16
C LYS A 128 4.74 -18.39 -0.94
N ILE A 129 4.44 -18.06 0.31
CA ILE A 129 3.60 -16.91 0.64
C ILE A 129 4.31 -15.60 0.24
N TRP A 130 5.62 -15.50 0.49
CA TRP A 130 6.41 -14.32 0.10
C TRP A 130 6.50 -14.15 -1.42
N GLN A 131 6.72 -15.24 -2.16
CA GLN A 131 6.73 -15.24 -3.63
C GLN A 131 5.41 -14.70 -4.19
N LEU A 132 4.28 -15.16 -3.65
CA LEU A 132 2.95 -14.68 -4.04
C LEU A 132 2.77 -13.17 -3.78
N ILE A 133 3.15 -12.71 -2.60
CA ILE A 133 2.94 -11.32 -2.18
C ILE A 133 3.87 -10.36 -2.93
N LEU A 134 5.13 -10.75 -3.11
CA LEU A 134 6.15 -9.92 -3.75
C LEU A 134 6.17 -10.08 -5.27
N SER A 135 5.37 -10.99 -5.82
CA SER A 135 5.35 -11.34 -7.24
C SER A 135 6.75 -11.71 -7.77
N ARG A 136 7.44 -12.60 -7.05
CA ARG A 136 8.80 -13.07 -7.38
C ARG A 136 8.81 -14.58 -7.57
N ASP A 137 9.60 -15.06 -8.52
CA ASP A 137 9.77 -16.50 -8.78
C ASP A 137 10.54 -17.21 -7.65
N GLN A 138 11.51 -16.51 -7.04
CA GLN A 138 12.34 -17.05 -5.97
C GLN A 138 12.60 -16.01 -4.88
N VAL A 139 12.69 -16.50 -3.64
CA VAL A 139 13.02 -15.74 -2.44
C VAL A 139 13.94 -16.58 -1.57
N GLY A 140 15.13 -16.07 -1.27
CA GLY A 140 16.11 -16.69 -0.39
C GLY A 140 15.75 -16.53 1.08
N ILE A 141 16.10 -17.50 1.93
CA ILE A 141 15.68 -17.48 3.33
C ILE A 141 16.31 -16.37 4.17
N ASN A 142 17.46 -15.85 3.73
CA ASN A 142 18.22 -14.75 4.34
C ASN A 142 17.85 -13.38 3.74
N GLU A 143 17.03 -13.34 2.69
CA GLU A 143 16.60 -12.06 2.11
C GLU A 143 15.65 -11.34 3.08
N ASN A 144 15.90 -10.05 3.27
CA ASN A 144 15.04 -9.22 4.11
C ASN A 144 13.79 -8.80 3.33
N PHE A 145 12.60 -9.09 3.88
CA PHE A 145 11.29 -8.78 3.29
C PHE A 145 11.20 -7.35 2.75
N PHE A 146 11.66 -6.37 3.52
CA PHE A 146 11.56 -4.95 3.19
C PHE A 146 12.62 -4.49 2.18
N GLU A 147 13.70 -5.24 2.03
CA GLU A 147 14.75 -4.98 1.05
C GLU A 147 14.38 -5.44 -0.35
N ILE A 148 13.51 -6.44 -0.45
CA ILE A 148 13.10 -7.09 -1.71
C ILE A 148 11.70 -6.66 -2.18
N GLY A 149 11.18 -5.54 -1.66
CA GLY A 149 9.92 -4.93 -2.11
C GLY A 149 8.77 -4.99 -1.11
N GLY A 150 8.96 -5.61 0.05
CA GLY A 150 7.97 -5.66 1.12
C GLY A 150 7.71 -4.29 1.78
N HIS A 151 6.46 -4.03 2.15
CA HIS A 151 6.00 -2.82 2.83
C HIS A 151 4.87 -3.16 3.81
N SER A 152 4.39 -2.18 4.59
CA SER A 152 3.41 -2.45 5.67
C SER A 152 2.13 -3.14 5.16
N LEU A 153 1.59 -2.72 4.01
CA LEU A 153 0.40 -3.37 3.44
C LEU A 153 0.65 -4.84 3.06
N SER A 154 1.76 -5.14 2.38
CA SER A 154 2.11 -6.51 2.00
C SER A 154 2.53 -7.34 3.22
N ALA A 155 3.05 -6.72 4.29
CA ALA A 155 3.28 -7.37 5.57
C ALA A 155 1.97 -7.75 6.29
N THR A 156 0.93 -6.91 6.22
CA THR A 156 -0.41 -7.25 6.73
C THR A 156 -1.05 -8.38 5.93
N GLU A 157 -0.90 -8.37 4.60
CA GLU A 157 -1.33 -9.47 3.72
C GLU A 157 -0.56 -10.76 4.05
N LEU A 158 0.75 -10.66 4.30
CA LEU A 158 1.62 -11.77 4.72
C LEU A 158 1.15 -12.40 6.03
N VAL A 159 0.92 -11.57 7.06
CA VAL A 159 0.34 -12.01 8.33
C VAL A 159 -0.97 -12.76 8.11
N THR A 160 -1.86 -12.21 7.28
CA THR A 160 -3.19 -12.82 7.02
C THR A 160 -3.06 -14.19 6.35
N LEU A 161 -2.20 -14.32 5.34
CA LEU A 161 -1.98 -15.59 4.66
C LEU A 161 -1.25 -16.60 5.55
N MET A 162 -0.27 -16.17 6.34
CA MET A 162 0.41 -17.04 7.30
C MET A 162 -0.54 -17.56 8.38
N HIS A 163 -1.43 -16.71 8.91
CA HIS A 163 -2.46 -17.15 9.85
C HIS A 163 -3.30 -18.28 9.26
N LYS A 164 -3.78 -18.09 8.03
CA LYS A 164 -4.64 -19.02 7.33
C LYS A 164 -3.92 -20.34 6.99
N ASP A 165 -2.70 -20.26 6.48
CA ASP A 165 -2.00 -21.43 5.91
C ASP A 165 -1.21 -22.21 6.97
N LEU A 166 -0.83 -21.56 8.08
CA LEU A 166 -0.02 -22.15 9.14
C LEU A 166 -0.80 -22.42 10.43
N ASN A 167 -2.02 -21.92 10.59
CA ASN A 167 -2.82 -22.01 11.83
C ASN A 167 -2.03 -21.54 13.06
N VAL A 168 -1.36 -20.39 12.93
CA VAL A 168 -0.63 -19.71 14.02
C VAL A 168 -0.92 -18.22 14.00
N LYS A 169 -0.89 -17.58 15.16
CA LYS A 169 -1.10 -16.12 15.26
C LYS A 169 0.23 -15.37 15.12
N VAL A 170 0.61 -15.09 13.89
CA VAL A 170 1.75 -14.23 13.50
C VAL A 170 1.38 -12.75 13.58
N GLU A 171 1.86 -12.05 14.59
CA GLU A 171 1.65 -10.60 14.68
C GLU A 171 2.50 -9.81 13.67
N LEU A 172 2.01 -8.64 13.25
CA LEU A 172 2.76 -7.75 12.34
C LEU A 172 4.13 -7.38 12.90
N ALA A 173 4.25 -7.24 14.21
CA ALA A 173 5.52 -7.00 14.89
C ALA A 173 6.57 -8.09 14.60
N HIS A 174 6.15 -9.35 14.43
CA HIS A 174 7.08 -10.43 14.09
C HIS A 174 7.71 -10.21 12.71
N ILE A 175 6.96 -9.75 11.72
CA ILE A 175 7.50 -9.47 10.38
C ILE A 175 8.55 -8.35 10.42
N PHE A 176 8.35 -7.35 11.28
CA PHE A 176 9.31 -6.24 11.44
C PHE A 176 10.55 -6.64 12.24
N ASN A 177 10.37 -7.44 13.29
CA ASN A 177 11.45 -7.86 14.18
C ASN A 177 12.29 -9.01 13.61
N TYR A 178 11.68 -9.84 12.76
CA TYR A 178 12.27 -11.03 12.16
C TYR A 178 12.05 -10.99 10.64
N PRO A 179 12.70 -10.05 9.94
CA PRO A 179 12.37 -9.72 8.56
C PRO A 179 12.94 -10.68 7.52
N THR A 180 13.53 -11.82 7.90
CA THR A 180 13.95 -12.89 6.98
C THR A 180 13.13 -14.15 7.22
N ILE A 181 13.01 -15.02 6.21
CA ILE A 181 12.27 -16.28 6.34
C ILE A 181 12.91 -17.17 7.41
N GLU A 182 14.25 -17.19 7.48
CA GLU A 182 14.98 -17.94 8.50
C GLU A 182 14.58 -17.49 9.91
N GLN A 183 14.70 -16.19 10.20
CA GLN A 183 14.37 -15.63 11.51
C GLN A 183 12.88 -15.81 11.84
N LEU A 184 12.01 -15.55 10.87
CA LEU A 184 10.56 -15.67 11.05
C LEU A 184 10.15 -17.12 11.31
N SER A 185 10.75 -18.07 10.62
CA SER A 185 10.45 -19.50 10.81
C SER A 185 10.78 -19.99 12.21
N ASN A 186 11.88 -19.51 12.81
CA ASN A 186 12.25 -19.86 14.19
C ASN A 186 11.19 -19.40 15.18
N ILE A 187 10.75 -18.15 15.07
CA ILE A 187 9.72 -17.61 15.96
C ILE A 187 8.38 -18.28 15.75
N VAL A 188 7.99 -18.49 14.49
CA VAL A 188 6.71 -19.15 14.16
C VAL A 188 6.66 -20.58 14.69
N SER A 189 7.80 -21.29 14.73
CA SER A 189 7.87 -22.66 15.26
C SER A 189 7.60 -22.74 16.77
N GLU A 190 7.80 -21.65 17.51
CA GLU A 190 7.56 -21.55 18.95
C GLU A 190 6.15 -21.05 19.30
N LEU A 191 5.38 -20.58 18.31
CA LEU A 191 4.03 -20.06 18.55
C LEU A 191 3.04 -21.19 18.84
N VAL A 192 2.12 -20.91 19.77
CA VAL A 192 1.01 -21.82 20.06
C VAL A 192 0.06 -21.86 18.84
N PRO A 193 -0.41 -23.06 18.44
CA PRO A 193 -1.41 -23.19 17.40
C PRO A 193 -2.63 -22.31 17.68
N PHE A 194 -3.06 -21.57 16.67
CA PHE A 194 -4.23 -20.70 16.70
C PHE A 194 -5.08 -21.01 15.47
N GLU A 195 -6.27 -21.54 15.69
CA GLU A 195 -7.17 -21.93 14.62
C GLU A 195 -7.65 -20.69 13.84
N TYR A 196 -7.45 -20.70 12.53
CA TYR A 196 -7.96 -19.65 11.68
C TYR A 196 -9.48 -19.82 11.48
N HIS A 197 -10.26 -18.87 11.98
CA HIS A 197 -11.68 -18.78 11.69
C HIS A 197 -11.94 -17.77 10.56
N SER A 198 -12.41 -18.25 9.42
CA SER A 198 -12.86 -17.39 8.33
C SER A 198 -14.07 -16.57 8.76
N ILE A 199 -14.18 -15.35 8.22
CA ILE A 199 -15.38 -14.53 8.38
C ILE A 199 -16.56 -15.29 7.75
N PRO A 200 -17.59 -15.70 8.52
CA PRO A 200 -18.71 -16.44 7.98
C PRO A 200 -19.57 -15.54 7.09
N LYS A 201 -20.19 -16.12 6.05
CA LYS A 201 -21.20 -15.42 5.26
C LYS A 201 -22.38 -15.06 6.17
N SER A 202 -22.82 -13.81 6.12
CA SER A 202 -24.01 -13.39 6.86
C SER A 202 -25.27 -14.01 6.29
N LEU A 203 -26.30 -14.17 7.13
CA LEU A 203 -27.64 -14.52 6.67
C LEU A 203 -28.21 -13.38 5.80
N GLU A 204 -29.08 -13.72 4.87
CA GLU A 204 -29.80 -12.75 4.05
C GLU A 204 -30.77 -11.95 4.94
N LYS A 205 -30.71 -10.63 4.85
CA LYS A 205 -31.51 -9.69 5.65
C LYS A 205 -31.96 -8.53 4.76
N SER A 206 -33.02 -7.85 5.18
CA SER A 206 -33.50 -6.63 4.51
C SER A 206 -32.49 -5.48 4.57
N HIS A 207 -31.62 -5.46 5.59
CA HIS A 207 -30.58 -4.45 5.78
C HIS A 207 -29.47 -4.97 6.73
N TYR A 208 -28.33 -4.28 6.72
CA TYR A 208 -27.15 -4.60 7.52
C TYR A 208 -26.61 -3.38 8.28
N PHE A 209 -25.99 -3.59 9.44
CA PHE A 209 -25.40 -2.47 10.19
C PHE A 209 -24.20 -1.86 9.47
N LEU A 210 -24.00 -0.56 9.65
CA LEU A 210 -22.78 0.11 9.21
C LEU A 210 -21.56 -0.31 10.04
N SER A 211 -20.43 -0.47 9.37
CA SER A 211 -19.14 -0.54 10.05
C SER A 211 -18.83 0.77 10.79
N ALA A 212 -17.87 0.74 11.73
CA ALA A 212 -17.43 1.96 12.42
C ALA A 212 -16.90 3.03 11.43
N ALA A 213 -16.18 2.61 10.40
CA ALA A 213 -15.67 3.51 9.35
C ALA A 213 -16.82 4.15 8.54
N GLN A 214 -17.81 3.35 8.14
CA GLN A 214 -18.97 3.86 7.42
C GLN A 214 -19.82 4.80 8.27
N ARG A 215 -20.03 4.51 9.57
CA ARG A 215 -20.73 5.42 10.49
C ARG A 215 -20.06 6.79 10.57
N ARG A 216 -18.73 6.83 10.65
CA ARG A 216 -17.98 8.10 10.66
C ARG A 216 -18.24 8.91 9.38
N LEU A 217 -18.15 8.26 8.22
CA LEU A 217 -18.40 8.92 6.94
C LEU A 217 -19.85 9.37 6.77
N TYR A 218 -20.81 8.58 7.25
CA TYR A 218 -22.22 8.95 7.23
C TYR A 218 -22.50 10.17 8.11
N VAL A 219 -21.90 10.28 9.30
CA VAL A 219 -22.02 11.48 10.14
C VAL A 219 -21.48 12.72 9.41
N LEU A 220 -20.33 12.60 8.73
CA LEU A 220 -19.76 13.71 7.97
C LEU A 220 -20.65 14.11 6.79
N TYR A 221 -21.23 13.13 6.09
CA TYR A 221 -22.21 13.38 5.03
C TYR A 221 -23.46 14.11 5.55
N GLN A 222 -23.95 13.78 6.76
CA GLN A 222 -25.10 14.48 7.35
C GLN A 222 -24.82 15.95 7.67
N LEU A 223 -23.55 16.33 7.89
CA LEU A 223 -23.17 17.72 8.12
C LEU A 223 -23.13 18.54 6.84
N ASP A 224 -22.72 17.92 5.73
CA ASP A 224 -22.67 18.56 4.40
C ASP A 224 -22.88 17.50 3.29
N GLN A 225 -24.12 17.40 2.83
CA GLN A 225 -24.51 16.47 1.76
C GLN A 225 -24.03 16.92 0.37
N SER A 226 -23.59 18.17 0.24
CA SER A 226 -23.05 18.72 -1.00
C SER A 226 -21.53 18.58 -1.12
N SER A 227 -20.88 18.01 -0.10
CA SER A 227 -19.44 17.87 -0.06
C SER A 227 -18.92 16.89 -1.11
N LEU A 228 -17.85 17.27 -1.80
CA LEU A 228 -17.06 16.40 -2.67
C LEU A 228 -15.85 15.78 -1.95
N ALA A 229 -15.65 16.09 -0.67
CA ALA A 229 -14.44 15.74 0.07
C ALA A 229 -14.18 14.22 0.18
N TYR A 230 -15.23 13.41 -0.01
CA TYR A 230 -15.19 11.95 0.06
C TYR A 230 -15.56 11.27 -1.26
N ASN A 231 -15.56 12.02 -2.37
CA ASN A 231 -15.51 11.45 -3.69
C ASN A 231 -14.09 10.91 -3.96
N MET A 232 -14.00 9.82 -4.70
CA MET A 232 -12.75 9.17 -5.08
C MET A 232 -12.65 9.07 -6.62
N PRO A 233 -12.54 10.21 -7.33
CA PRO A 233 -12.48 10.21 -8.78
C PRO A 233 -11.12 9.71 -9.28
N ILE A 234 -11.14 8.95 -10.36
CA ILE A 234 -9.96 8.52 -11.11
C ILE A 234 -10.24 8.61 -12.61
N VAL A 235 -9.20 8.97 -13.37
CA VAL A 235 -9.26 9.05 -14.83
C VAL A 235 -8.15 8.17 -15.39
N PHE A 236 -8.50 7.32 -16.35
CA PHE A 236 -7.55 6.47 -17.07
C PHE A 236 -7.55 6.83 -18.54
N LYS A 237 -6.36 6.90 -19.14
CA LYS A 237 -6.22 6.97 -20.59
C LYS A 237 -6.07 5.57 -21.17
N VAL A 238 -6.95 5.22 -22.10
CA VAL A 238 -6.91 3.96 -22.83
C VAL A 238 -6.51 4.24 -24.27
N LYS A 239 -5.48 3.54 -24.76
CA LYS A 239 -4.97 3.64 -26.13
C LYS A 239 -5.22 2.35 -26.90
N ALA A 240 -6.49 2.05 -27.08
CA ALA A 240 -6.96 0.87 -27.79
C ALA A 240 -8.36 1.16 -28.34
N PRO A 241 -8.79 0.49 -29.42
CA PRO A 241 -10.20 0.53 -29.81
C PRO A 241 -11.05 -0.05 -28.67
N ILE A 242 -12.07 0.70 -28.25
CA ILE A 242 -13.03 0.28 -27.23
C ILE A 242 -14.37 0.06 -27.91
N GLN A 243 -15.00 -1.09 -27.62
CA GLN A 243 -16.43 -1.29 -27.89
C GLN A 243 -17.20 -0.85 -26.64
N GLU A 244 -18.08 0.13 -26.80
CA GLU A 244 -18.79 0.76 -25.70
C GLU A 244 -19.67 -0.26 -24.96
N GLU A 245 -20.30 -1.18 -25.69
CA GLU A 245 -21.13 -2.23 -25.10
C GLU A 245 -20.32 -3.16 -24.18
N LEU A 246 -19.10 -3.54 -24.58
CA LEU A 246 -18.24 -4.42 -23.76
C LEU A 246 -17.80 -3.74 -22.46
N VAL A 247 -17.56 -2.43 -22.49
CA VAL A 247 -17.19 -1.68 -21.29
C VAL A 247 -18.38 -1.54 -20.35
N LEU A 248 -19.57 -1.26 -20.89
CA LEU A 248 -20.80 -1.23 -20.11
C LEU A 248 -21.08 -2.59 -19.46
N ASP A 249 -20.97 -3.67 -20.24
CA ASP A 249 -21.15 -5.04 -19.74
C ASP A 249 -20.15 -5.37 -18.63
N ALA A 250 -18.88 -4.95 -18.77
CA ALA A 250 -17.87 -5.13 -17.74
C ALA A 250 -18.23 -4.40 -16.44
N PHE A 251 -18.71 -3.16 -16.52
CA PHE A 251 -19.18 -2.43 -15.34
C PHE A 251 -20.41 -3.07 -14.70
N LEU A 252 -21.38 -3.52 -15.49
CA LEU A 252 -22.57 -4.22 -14.98
C LEU A 252 -22.18 -5.53 -14.26
N HIS A 253 -21.20 -6.27 -14.78
CA HIS A 253 -20.66 -7.46 -14.12
C HIS A 253 -19.98 -7.12 -12.79
N LEU A 254 -19.19 -6.03 -12.73
CA LEU A 254 -18.59 -5.57 -11.48
C LEU A 254 -19.65 -5.20 -10.44
N ILE A 255 -20.67 -4.45 -10.84
CA ILE A 255 -21.79 -4.04 -9.98
C ILE A 255 -22.55 -5.25 -9.45
N SER A 256 -22.80 -6.26 -10.30
CA SER A 256 -23.43 -7.51 -9.87
C SER A 256 -22.55 -8.25 -8.85
N ARG A 257 -21.25 -8.37 -9.13
CA ARG A 257 -20.27 -9.10 -8.33
C ARG A 257 -20.04 -8.50 -6.94
N HIS A 258 -20.02 -7.18 -6.82
CA HIS A 258 -19.63 -6.48 -5.59
C HIS A 258 -20.83 -5.81 -4.91
N ASP A 259 -21.34 -6.39 -3.83
CA ASP A 259 -22.49 -5.85 -3.05
C ASP A 259 -22.31 -4.36 -2.67
N SER A 260 -21.08 -3.94 -2.39
CA SER A 260 -20.76 -2.54 -2.04
C SER A 260 -21.12 -1.55 -3.15
N LEU A 261 -21.09 -1.96 -4.43
CA LEU A 261 -21.49 -1.11 -5.56
C LEU A 261 -23.01 -0.94 -5.67
N ARG A 262 -23.77 -1.89 -5.11
CA ARG A 262 -25.23 -1.86 -5.02
C ARG A 262 -25.74 -1.42 -3.66
N THR A 263 -24.85 -0.93 -2.79
CA THR A 263 -25.20 -0.55 -1.43
C THR A 263 -25.60 0.92 -1.35
N SER A 264 -26.74 1.19 -0.74
CA SER A 264 -27.16 2.50 -0.26
C SER A 264 -27.19 2.55 1.26
N ILE A 265 -27.14 3.76 1.82
CA ILE A 265 -27.12 4.02 3.25
C ILE A 265 -28.33 4.87 3.60
N ARG A 266 -29.28 4.28 4.34
CA ARG A 266 -30.54 4.93 4.72
C ARG A 266 -30.79 4.75 6.21
N ASN A 267 -31.68 5.57 6.76
CA ASN A 267 -32.18 5.37 8.13
C ASN A 267 -33.33 4.34 8.09
N ASP A 268 -33.28 3.33 8.94
CA ASP A 268 -34.36 2.33 9.10
C ASP A 268 -35.52 2.81 10.00
N GLY A 269 -35.44 4.05 10.48
CA GLY A 269 -36.35 4.64 11.47
C GLY A 269 -35.67 4.90 12.82
N HIS A 270 -34.51 4.28 13.07
CA HIS A 270 -33.74 4.43 14.30
C HIS A 270 -32.29 4.80 14.02
N ILE A 271 -31.64 4.05 13.14
CA ILE A 271 -30.22 4.19 12.86
C ILE A 271 -29.93 4.10 11.37
N ALA A 272 -28.79 4.64 10.96
CA ALA A 272 -28.30 4.46 9.61
C ALA A 272 -27.81 3.01 9.39
N VAL A 273 -28.28 2.38 8.32
CA VAL A 273 -28.01 1.00 7.93
C VAL A 273 -27.71 0.92 6.43
N GLN A 274 -27.13 -0.21 6.02
CA GLN A 274 -26.85 -0.57 4.64
C GLN A 274 -28.03 -1.32 4.04
N PHE A 275 -28.48 -0.89 2.86
CA PHE A 275 -29.40 -1.63 2.00
C PHE A 275 -28.64 -2.08 0.75
N VAL A 276 -28.60 -3.38 0.50
CA VAL A 276 -27.96 -3.96 -0.68
C VAL A 276 -29.04 -4.21 -1.72
N GLU A 277 -29.07 -3.41 -2.77
CA GLU A 277 -30.08 -3.54 -3.81
C GLU A 277 -29.75 -4.73 -4.72
N PRO A 278 -30.71 -5.58 -5.12
CA PRO A 278 -30.43 -6.72 -5.99
C PRO A 278 -30.00 -6.28 -7.40
N VAL A 279 -30.56 -5.16 -7.88
CA VAL A 279 -30.29 -4.54 -9.19
C VAL A 279 -30.25 -3.03 -8.98
N VAL A 280 -29.37 -2.36 -9.71
CA VAL A 280 -29.28 -0.89 -9.72
C VAL A 280 -29.21 -0.41 -11.16
N ASP A 281 -29.77 0.76 -11.42
CA ASP A 281 -29.62 1.42 -12.71
C ASP A 281 -28.21 2.00 -12.83
N PHE A 282 -27.56 1.73 -13.95
CA PHE A 282 -26.21 2.20 -14.22
C PHE A 282 -26.08 2.69 -15.66
N CYS A 283 -25.49 3.86 -15.82
CA CYS A 283 -25.22 4.48 -17.13
C CYS A 283 -23.72 4.67 -17.29
N PHE A 284 -23.24 4.45 -18.52
CA PHE A 284 -21.87 4.74 -18.94
C PHE A 284 -21.90 5.89 -19.94
N ASP A 285 -21.89 7.11 -19.40
CA ASP A 285 -22.18 8.31 -20.19
C ASP A 285 -21.00 8.71 -21.10
N LYS A 286 -21.33 9.24 -22.29
CA LYS A 286 -20.37 9.82 -23.23
C LYS A 286 -20.32 11.34 -23.08
N TYR A 287 -19.13 11.89 -22.87
CA TYR A 287 -18.89 13.33 -22.97
C TYR A 287 -18.49 13.76 -24.39
N GLU A 288 -18.76 15.01 -24.71
CA GLU A 288 -18.48 15.58 -26.02
C GLU A 288 -16.97 15.59 -26.34
N GLU A 289 -16.62 15.31 -27.60
CA GLU A 289 -15.24 15.37 -28.08
C GLU A 289 -14.71 16.82 -28.04
N GLY A 290 -13.44 16.99 -27.68
CA GLY A 290 -12.78 18.30 -27.68
C GLY A 290 -12.99 19.17 -26.44
N LEU A 291 -13.84 18.76 -25.49
CA LEU A 291 -13.90 19.43 -24.18
C LEU A 291 -12.58 19.26 -23.42
N ALA A 292 -12.17 20.32 -22.72
CA ALA A 292 -10.99 20.28 -21.87
C ALA A 292 -11.22 19.31 -20.70
N LEU A 293 -10.16 18.59 -20.31
CA LEU A 293 -10.23 17.60 -19.22
C LEU A 293 -10.84 18.19 -17.94
N ASP A 294 -10.40 19.38 -17.54
CA ASP A 294 -10.89 20.05 -16.32
C ASP A 294 -12.39 20.36 -16.39
N GLU A 295 -12.92 20.66 -17.57
CA GLU A 295 -14.35 20.89 -17.77
C GLU A 295 -15.15 19.59 -17.60
N VAL A 296 -14.67 18.49 -18.19
CA VAL A 296 -15.29 17.18 -18.04
C VAL A 296 -15.26 16.72 -16.58
N VAL A 297 -14.13 16.87 -15.90
CA VAL A 297 -13.98 16.51 -14.48
C VAL A 297 -14.94 17.31 -13.61
N ASN A 298 -15.06 18.62 -13.81
CA ASN A 298 -15.98 19.48 -13.06
C ASN A 298 -17.46 19.12 -13.28
N ARG A 299 -17.82 18.62 -14.48
CA ARG A 299 -19.19 18.13 -14.77
C ARG A 299 -19.42 16.72 -14.21
N PHE A 300 -18.40 15.88 -14.21
CA PHE A 300 -18.49 14.47 -13.83
C PHE A 300 -18.52 14.26 -12.30
N VAL A 301 -17.65 14.99 -11.58
CA VAL A 301 -17.52 14.89 -10.12
C VAL A 301 -18.58 15.77 -9.45
N ARG A 302 -19.59 15.12 -8.91
CA ARG A 302 -20.74 15.71 -8.22
C ARG A 302 -20.99 15.00 -6.89
N PRO A 303 -21.75 15.58 -5.95
CA PRO A 303 -22.05 14.91 -4.69
C PRO A 303 -22.85 13.62 -4.93
N PHE A 304 -22.64 12.61 -4.09
CA PHE A 304 -23.45 11.39 -4.09
C PHE A 304 -24.59 11.52 -3.08
N ASN A 305 -25.80 11.13 -3.46
CA ASN A 305 -26.87 10.88 -2.50
C ASN A 305 -26.67 9.50 -1.88
N LEU A 306 -26.26 9.43 -0.61
CA LEU A 306 -25.97 8.13 0.02
C LEU A 306 -27.19 7.20 0.12
N ALA A 307 -28.41 7.74 0.02
CA ALA A 307 -29.64 6.95 0.05
C ALA A 307 -29.95 6.22 -1.27
N GLU A 308 -29.22 6.51 -2.35
CA GLU A 308 -29.46 5.98 -3.70
C GLU A 308 -28.23 5.22 -4.20
N ALA A 309 -28.41 3.93 -4.48
CA ALA A 309 -27.39 3.14 -5.15
C ALA A 309 -27.53 3.29 -6.68
N PRO A 310 -26.44 3.21 -7.46
CA PRO A 310 -25.08 2.93 -7.02
C PRO A 310 -24.33 4.19 -6.53
N LEU A 311 -23.50 4.02 -5.49
CA LEU A 311 -22.53 5.04 -5.04
C LEU A 311 -21.23 4.99 -5.87
N PHE A 312 -21.42 4.78 -7.17
CA PHE A 312 -20.42 4.56 -8.21
C PHE A 312 -20.96 5.09 -9.53
N ARG A 313 -20.14 5.79 -10.30
CA ARG A 313 -20.48 6.25 -11.65
C ARG A 313 -19.27 6.14 -12.57
N ALA A 314 -19.52 5.92 -13.85
CA ALA A 314 -18.48 5.94 -14.87
C ALA A 314 -18.95 6.70 -16.10
N ALA A 315 -17.99 7.26 -16.83
CA ALA A 315 -18.21 7.93 -18.09
C ALA A 315 -16.96 7.83 -18.96
N TYR A 316 -17.07 8.24 -20.22
CA TYR A 316 -15.90 8.32 -21.09
C TYR A 316 -15.96 9.51 -22.04
N GLN A 317 -14.79 9.88 -22.56
CA GLN A 317 -14.62 10.87 -23.60
C GLN A 317 -13.67 10.33 -24.67
N VAL A 318 -14.02 10.48 -25.94
CA VAL A 318 -13.11 10.19 -27.05
C VAL A 318 -12.19 11.39 -27.24
N THR A 319 -10.88 11.15 -27.20
CA THR A 319 -9.86 12.21 -27.34
C THR A 319 -9.17 12.20 -28.70
N SER A 320 -9.01 11.03 -29.29
CA SER A 320 -8.57 10.86 -30.67
C SER A 320 -8.94 9.45 -31.15
N LYS A 321 -8.61 9.11 -32.41
CA LYS A 321 -8.89 7.78 -32.95
C LYS A 321 -8.22 6.70 -32.08
N ASN A 322 -9.04 5.83 -31.49
CA ASN A 322 -8.62 4.77 -30.55
C ASN A 322 -7.96 5.28 -29.26
N GLU A 323 -8.20 6.53 -28.86
CA GLU A 323 -7.80 7.04 -27.54
C GLU A 323 -8.99 7.57 -26.75
N TYR A 324 -9.20 7.00 -25.58
CA TYR A 324 -10.33 7.28 -24.70
C TYR A 324 -9.83 7.72 -23.33
N LEU A 325 -10.56 8.63 -22.71
CA LEU A 325 -10.47 8.89 -21.28
C LEU A 325 -11.68 8.21 -20.62
N ILE A 326 -11.42 7.32 -19.66
CA ILE A 326 -12.46 6.70 -18.84
C ILE A 326 -12.41 7.35 -17.47
N PHE A 327 -13.55 7.88 -17.04
CA PHE A 327 -13.75 8.53 -15.77
C PHE A 327 -14.52 7.57 -14.86
N VAL A 328 -14.06 7.42 -13.62
CA VAL A 328 -14.73 6.65 -12.59
C VAL A 328 -14.76 7.49 -11.32
N ASP A 329 -15.89 7.53 -10.64
CA ASP A 329 -16.02 8.17 -9.32
C ASP A 329 -16.83 7.28 -8.39
N MET A 330 -16.39 7.19 -7.14
CA MET A 330 -16.97 6.38 -6.08
C MET A 330 -17.03 7.18 -4.79
N HIS A 331 -18.03 6.93 -3.96
CA HIS A 331 -18.02 7.47 -2.61
C HIS A 331 -17.11 6.63 -1.68
N HIS A 332 -16.31 7.29 -0.84
CA HIS A 332 -15.39 6.62 0.10
C HIS A 332 -16.12 5.73 1.15
N ILE A 333 -17.45 5.86 1.28
CA ILE A 333 -18.24 4.99 2.18
C ILE A 333 -18.40 3.55 1.65
N VAL A 334 -18.25 3.35 0.34
CA VAL A 334 -18.32 2.06 -0.35
C VAL A 334 -16.99 1.66 -0.98
N SER A 335 -15.92 2.43 -0.74
CA SER A 335 -14.63 2.23 -1.41
C SER A 335 -13.46 2.78 -0.60
N ASP A 336 -12.29 2.20 -0.83
CA ASP A 336 -11.00 2.71 -0.39
C ASP A 336 -9.93 2.44 -1.45
N GLY A 337 -8.67 2.79 -1.17
CA GLY A 337 -7.57 2.57 -2.12
C GLY A 337 -7.38 1.11 -2.56
N LYS A 338 -7.66 0.13 -1.67
CA LYS A 338 -7.55 -1.30 -2.03
C LYS A 338 -8.73 -1.73 -2.88
N SER A 339 -9.92 -1.22 -2.57
CA SER A 339 -11.15 -1.45 -3.33
C SER A 339 -10.99 -0.95 -4.77
N MET A 340 -10.39 0.23 -4.96
CA MET A 340 -10.07 0.75 -6.29
C MET A 340 -9.13 -0.17 -7.07
N GLN A 341 -8.08 -0.70 -6.41
CA GLN A 341 -7.17 -1.65 -7.05
C GLN A 341 -7.88 -2.94 -7.46
N ILE A 342 -8.76 -3.48 -6.61
CA ILE A 342 -9.56 -4.67 -6.90
C ILE A 342 -10.50 -4.40 -8.07
N LEU A 343 -11.21 -3.27 -8.07
CA LEU A 343 -12.14 -2.88 -9.12
C LEU A 343 -11.44 -2.80 -10.49
N ILE A 344 -10.27 -2.15 -10.56
CA ILE A 344 -9.49 -2.03 -11.79
C ILE A 344 -9.02 -3.41 -12.28
N ASN A 345 -8.52 -4.25 -11.39
CA ASN A 345 -8.05 -5.59 -11.75
C ASN A 345 -9.19 -6.49 -12.26
N ASP A 346 -10.34 -6.47 -11.57
CA ASP A 346 -11.53 -7.21 -11.99
C ASP A 346 -12.08 -6.65 -13.32
N PHE A 347 -12.07 -5.33 -13.52
CA PHE A 347 -12.45 -4.69 -14.79
C PHE A 347 -11.58 -5.18 -15.94
N ILE A 348 -10.24 -5.15 -15.77
CA ILE A 348 -9.29 -5.59 -16.79
C ILE A 348 -9.51 -7.07 -17.13
N ARG A 349 -9.74 -7.93 -16.13
CA ARG A 349 -10.02 -9.35 -16.31
C ARG A 349 -11.28 -9.57 -17.15
N ILE A 350 -12.40 -9.02 -16.70
CA ILE A 350 -13.70 -9.14 -17.38
C ILE A 350 -13.61 -8.60 -18.81
N PHE A 351 -13.01 -7.42 -18.99
CA PHE A 351 -12.85 -6.82 -20.31
C PHE A 351 -11.94 -7.63 -21.24
N SER A 352 -10.93 -8.31 -20.69
CA SER A 352 -10.03 -9.19 -21.47
C SER A 352 -10.61 -10.59 -21.70
N GLY A 353 -11.79 -10.90 -21.18
CA GLY A 353 -12.41 -12.23 -21.26
C GLY A 353 -11.70 -13.29 -20.41
N ILE A 354 -11.01 -12.88 -19.33
CA ILE A 354 -10.33 -13.72 -18.34
C ILE A 354 -11.13 -13.68 -17.04
#